data_AF-A0A7V6HAI7-F1
#
_entry.id   AF-A0A7V6HAI7-F1
#
_cell.length_a   1.000
_cell.length_b   1.000
_cell.length_c   1.000
_cell.angle_alpha   90.00
_cell.angle_beta   90.00
_cell.angle_gamma   90.00
#
_symmetry.space_group_name_H-M   'P 1'
#
loop_
_entity.id
_entity.type
_entity.pdbx_description
1 polymer ?
#
loop_
_entity_poly.entity_id
_entity_poly.type
_entity_poly.pdbx_seq_one_letter_code
_entity_poly.pdbx_strand_id
1 'polypeptide(L)'
;MLKIVIVALASAVASLVNIPVGDSGFRISLGIVVMVAAIIALKIRPVIWTSFITGMAVCLMRILVASLGGTMTPALAGNFLLEVFFYLSYGLFYLLQVVRNRAIYKIPLVVSLVICDAGANAVEYFLRTLFASEVWQNTSLTAILLAAFVRSVVIVLFVWAFETWVLRKTPDQSRG
;
A
#
# COMPACT_ATOMS: atom_id res chain seq x y z
N MET A 1 -15.28 6.93 11.65
CA MET A 1 -14.11 7.28 12.48
C MET A 1 -13.49 6.04 13.10
N LEU A 2 -14.16 5.34 14.03
CA LEU A 2 -13.61 4.14 14.70
C LEU A 2 -13.05 3.06 13.73
N LYS A 3 -13.80 2.74 12.66
CA LYS A 3 -13.34 1.78 11.63
C LYS A 3 -12.02 2.18 10.97
N ILE A 4 -11.79 3.49 10.76
CA ILE A 4 -10.57 4.01 10.13
C ILE A 4 -9.38 3.84 11.08
N VAL A 5 -9.57 4.13 12.36
CA VAL A 5 -8.53 3.98 13.39
C VAL A 5 -8.13 2.51 13.53
N ILE A 6 -9.10 1.59 13.58
CA ILE A 6 -8.82 0.15 13.66
C ILE A 6 -8.03 -0.32 12.42
N VAL A 7 -8.44 0.12 11.23
CA VAL A 7 -7.71 -0.22 9.98
C VAL A 7 -6.30 0.36 9.98
N ALA A 8 -6.12 1.59 10.43
CA ALA A 8 -4.81 2.22 10.51
C ALA A 8 -3.88 1.49 11.47
N LEU A 9 -4.36 1.10 12.66
CA LEU A 9 -3.60 0.34 13.65
C LEU A 9 -3.26 -1.07 13.15
N ALA A 10 -4.24 -1.79 12.59
CA ALA A 10 -4.02 -3.12 12.03
C ALA A 10 -2.99 -3.09 10.90
N SER A 11 -3.09 -2.09 10.01
CA SER A 11 -2.14 -1.90 8.91
C SER A 11 -0.76 -1.50 9.42
N ALA A 12 -0.67 -0.67 10.46
CA ALA A 12 0.59 -0.27 11.07
C ALA A 12 1.34 -1.47 11.69
N VAL A 13 0.63 -2.34 12.40
CA VAL A 13 1.21 -3.58 12.94
C VAL A 13 1.60 -4.54 11.81
N ALA A 14 0.73 -4.74 10.83
CA ALA A 14 1.02 -5.58 9.67
C ALA A 14 2.22 -5.04 8.87
N SER A 15 2.46 -3.73 8.87
CA SER A 15 3.60 -3.12 8.18
C SER A 15 4.96 -3.51 8.75
N LEU A 16 5.01 -4.04 9.98
CA LEU A 16 6.24 -4.56 10.57
C LEU A 16 6.71 -5.80 9.82
N VAL A 17 5.79 -6.59 9.26
CA VAL A 17 6.13 -7.63 8.30
C VAL A 17 6.41 -6.95 6.96
N ASN A 18 7.69 -6.68 6.73
CA ASN A 18 8.17 -6.08 5.51
C ASN A 18 9.45 -6.75 5.01
N ILE A 19 9.59 -6.77 3.70
CA ILE A 19 10.75 -7.31 3.00
C ILE A 19 11.48 -6.12 2.38
N PRO A 20 12.72 -5.81 2.82
CA PRO A 20 13.53 -4.79 2.16
C PRO A 20 13.92 -5.27 0.76
N VAL A 21 13.84 -4.38 -0.23
CA VAL A 21 14.18 -4.67 -1.62
C VAL A 21 15.53 -4.07 -1.96
N GLY A 22 16.57 -4.91 -1.86
CA GLY A 22 17.96 -4.49 -2.04
C GLY A 22 18.38 -3.40 -1.04
N ASP A 23 19.37 -2.59 -1.43
CA ASP A 23 19.89 -1.48 -0.62
C ASP A 23 19.20 -0.13 -0.88
N SER A 24 18.10 -0.15 -1.63
CA SER A 24 17.43 1.06 -2.15
C SER A 24 16.51 1.77 -1.16
N GLY A 25 16.37 1.24 0.06
CA GLY A 25 15.42 1.74 1.06
C GLY A 25 13.94 1.47 0.73
N PHE A 26 13.64 0.79 -0.38
CA PHE A 26 12.29 0.30 -0.70
C PHE A 26 11.93 -0.92 0.13
N ARG A 27 10.66 -0.98 0.53
CA ARG A 27 10.14 -2.06 1.36
C ARG A 27 8.79 -2.55 0.85
N ILE A 28 8.65 -3.85 0.66
CA ILE A 28 7.36 -4.48 0.40
C ILE A 28 6.74 -4.75 1.78
N SER A 29 5.60 -4.13 2.06
CA SER A 29 4.98 -4.13 3.38
C SER A 29 3.60 -4.77 3.31
N LEU A 30 3.26 -5.65 4.28
CA LEU A 30 1.90 -6.19 4.38
C LEU A 30 0.88 -5.13 4.80
N GLY A 31 1.31 -3.96 5.31
CA GLY A 31 0.41 -2.89 5.75
C GLY A 31 -0.53 -2.39 4.64
N ILE A 32 -0.04 -2.26 3.40
CA ILE A 32 -0.88 -1.78 2.29
C ILE A 32 -1.92 -2.82 1.90
N VAL A 33 -1.56 -4.11 1.95
CA VAL A 33 -2.48 -5.22 1.66
C VAL A 33 -3.63 -5.24 2.66
N VAL A 34 -3.32 -5.08 3.95
CA VAL A 34 -4.33 -5.01 5.01
C VAL A 34 -5.24 -3.79 4.84
N MET A 35 -4.68 -2.62 4.53
CA MET A 35 -5.48 -1.41 4.29
C MET A 35 -6.46 -1.62 3.13
N VAL A 36 -5.99 -2.13 1.99
CA VAL A 36 -6.80 -2.33 0.79
C VAL A 36 -7.88 -3.38 1.03
N ALA A 37 -7.53 -4.53 1.61
CA ALA A 37 -8.49 -5.56 1.98
C ALA A 37 -9.57 -5.00 2.91
N ALA A 38 -9.20 -4.19 3.89
CA ALA A 38 -10.15 -3.60 4.83
C ALA A 38 -11.04 -2.53 4.18
N ILE A 39 -10.51 -1.69 3.28
CA ILE A 39 -11.30 -0.71 2.53
C ILE A 39 -12.39 -1.42 1.71
N ILE A 40 -12.03 -2.53 1.05
CA ILE A 40 -12.94 -3.34 0.24
C ILE A 40 -13.98 -4.02 1.15
N ALA A 41 -13.54 -4.76 2.17
CA ALA A 41 -14.41 -5.56 3.04
C ALA A 41 -15.38 -4.69 3.86
N LEU A 42 -14.91 -3.56 4.40
CA LEU A 42 -15.71 -2.67 5.24
C LEU A 42 -16.38 -1.53 4.46
N LYS A 43 -16.22 -1.48 3.13
CA LYS A 43 -16.77 -0.46 2.21
C LYS A 43 -16.51 0.98 2.70
N ILE A 44 -15.28 1.27 3.11
CA ILE A 44 -14.90 2.56 3.69
C ILE A 44 -14.89 3.64 2.60
N ARG A 45 -15.76 4.66 2.73
CA ARG A 45 -15.99 5.71 1.73
C ARG A 45 -14.99 6.88 1.75
N PRO A 46 -14.44 7.33 2.90
CA PRO A 46 -13.38 8.35 2.88
C PRO A 46 -12.01 7.69 2.62
N VAL A 47 -11.79 7.23 1.38
CA VAL A 47 -10.58 6.50 0.98
C VAL A 47 -9.32 7.33 1.20
N ILE A 48 -9.31 8.60 0.78
CA ILE A 48 -8.15 9.49 0.92
C ILE A 48 -7.77 9.66 2.40
N TRP A 49 -8.74 10.00 3.24
CA TRP A 49 -8.50 10.15 4.68
C TRP A 49 -8.05 8.85 5.34
N THR A 50 -8.63 7.72 4.94
CA THR A 50 -8.22 6.41 5.46
C THR A 50 -6.78 6.10 5.08
N SER A 51 -6.40 6.39 3.83
CA SER A 51 -5.06 6.14 3.33
C SER A 51 -4.02 7.06 3.98
N PHE A 52 -4.37 8.34 4.19
CA PHE A 52 -3.52 9.29 4.89
C PHE A 52 -3.29 8.90 6.36
N ILE A 53 -4.37 8.63 7.12
CA ILE A 53 -4.28 8.22 8.52
C ILE A 53 -3.51 6.91 8.66
N THR A 54 -3.72 5.97 7.74
CA THR A 54 -3.01 4.69 7.73
C THR A 54 -1.53 4.88 7.41
N GLY A 55 -1.19 5.68 6.39
CA GLY A 55 0.21 6.00 6.06
C GLY A 55 0.93 6.66 7.23
N MET A 56 0.29 7.62 7.90
CA MET A 56 0.83 8.25 9.11
C MET A 56 1.03 7.24 10.25
N ALA A 57 0.06 6.37 10.51
CA ALA A 57 0.18 5.34 11.55
C ALA A 57 1.31 4.35 11.26
N VAL A 58 1.46 3.92 10.01
CA VAL A 58 2.54 3.04 9.56
C VAL A 58 3.91 3.72 9.75
N CYS A 59 4.04 4.98 9.33
CA CYS A 59 5.27 5.75 9.49
C CYS A 59 5.66 5.90 10.97
N LEU A 60 4.71 6.32 11.82
CA LEU A 60 4.95 6.48 13.26
C LEU A 60 5.32 5.15 13.92
N MET A 61 4.64 4.05 13.56
CA MET A 61 4.95 2.72 14.11
C MET A 61 6.37 2.28 13.74
N ARG A 62 6.81 2.56 12.51
CA ARG A 62 8.16 2.21 12.05
C ARG A 62 9.23 3.07 12.69
N ILE A 63 8.98 4.36 12.86
CA ILE A 63 9.85 5.25 13.63
C ILE A 63 9.98 4.74 15.07
N LEU A 64 8.87 4.35 15.71
CA LEU A 64 8.87 3.81 17.07
C LEU A 64 9.73 2.55 17.15
N VAL A 65 9.52 1.58 16.26
CA VAL A 65 10.28 0.33 16.26
C VAL A 65 11.77 0.54 15.94
N ALA A 66 12.10 1.42 14.99
CA ALA A 66 13.48 1.75 14.66
C ALA A 66 14.20 2.49 15.80
N SER A 67 13.48 3.36 16.52
CA SER A 67 13.99 4.06 17.69
C SER A 67 14.27 3.09 18.85
N LEU A 68 13.33 2.19 19.14
CA LEU A 68 13.51 1.14 20.16
C LEU A 68 14.65 0.16 19.80
N GLY A 69 14.85 -0.10 18.51
CA GLY A 69 15.94 -0.93 18.00
C GLY A 69 17.29 -0.22 17.90
N GLY A 70 17.37 1.09 18.18
CA GLY A 70 18.61 1.87 18.09
C GLY A 70 19.15 2.09 16.67
N THR A 71 18.39 1.75 15.63
CA THR A 71 18.81 1.85 14.21
C THR A 71 18.37 3.16 13.55
N MET A 72 17.88 4.11 14.34
CA MET A 72 17.22 5.31 13.84
C MET A 72 18.24 6.33 13.30
N THR A 73 18.11 6.67 12.02
CA THR A 73 18.90 7.72 11.37
C THR A 73 17.98 8.74 10.69
N PRO A 74 18.43 9.99 10.47
CA PRO A 74 17.65 10.99 9.74
C PRO A 74 17.27 10.53 8.31
N ALA A 75 18.16 9.81 7.64
CA ALA A 75 17.90 9.23 6.33
C ALA A 75 16.81 8.15 6.38
N LEU A 76 16.81 7.31 7.41
CA LEU A 76 15.77 6.30 7.62
C LEU A 76 14.40 6.92 7.93
N ALA A 77 14.39 8.02 8.70
CA ALA A 77 13.18 8.80 8.97
C ALA A 77 12.56 9.37 7.68
N GLY A 78 13.40 9.93 6.81
CA GLY A 78 12.98 10.43 5.49
C GLY A 78 12.38 9.31 4.62
N ASN A 79 12.98 8.12 4.63
CA ASN A 79 12.43 6.96 3.94
C ASN A 79 11.04 6.55 4.46
N PHE A 80 10.81 6.58 5.77
CA PHE A 80 9.47 6.28 6.33
C PHE A 80 8.44 7.36 5.99
N LEU A 81 8.86 8.61 5.87
CA LEU A 81 7.98 9.70 5.46
C LEU A 81 7.52 9.55 4.00
N LEU A 82 8.38 9.07 3.11
CA LEU A 82 8.01 8.75 1.73
C LEU A 82 6.92 7.68 1.64
N GLU A 83 6.91 6.71 2.57
CA GLU A 83 5.85 5.72 2.62
C GLU A 83 4.47 6.37 2.87
N VAL A 84 4.39 7.50 3.56
CA VAL A 84 3.12 8.24 3.73
C VAL A 84 2.59 8.69 2.36
N PHE A 85 3.47 9.19 1.49
CA PHE A 85 3.10 9.58 0.13
C PHE A 85 2.73 8.39 -0.74
N PHE A 86 3.37 7.23 -0.55
CA PHE A 86 2.97 5.98 -1.18
C PHE A 86 1.52 5.60 -0.80
N TYR A 87 1.18 5.59 0.49
CA TYR A 87 -0.20 5.26 0.92
C TYR A 87 -1.22 6.29 0.40
N LEU A 88 -0.88 7.57 0.45
CA LEU A 88 -1.75 8.64 -0.04
C LEU A 88 -2.01 8.53 -1.55
N SER A 89 -0.95 8.32 -2.34
CA SER A 89 -1.05 8.14 -3.79
C SER A 89 -1.81 6.87 -4.15
N TYR A 90 -1.60 5.77 -3.42
CA TYR A 90 -2.40 4.55 -3.58
C TYR A 90 -3.89 4.83 -3.36
N GLY A 91 -4.24 5.51 -2.27
CA GLY A 91 -5.62 5.91 -1.98
C GLY A 91 -6.24 6.79 -3.06
N LEU A 92 -5.45 7.69 -3.64
CA LEU A 92 -5.86 8.52 -4.76
C LEU A 92 -6.16 7.69 -6.01
N PHE A 93 -5.23 6.80 -6.43
CA PHE A 93 -5.46 5.93 -7.57
C PHE A 93 -6.65 4.99 -7.35
N TYR A 94 -6.83 4.47 -6.13
CA TYR A 94 -7.98 3.65 -5.77
C TYR A 94 -9.30 4.42 -5.90
N LEU A 95 -9.34 5.67 -5.42
CA LEU A 95 -10.51 6.53 -5.58
C LEU A 95 -10.86 6.73 -7.06
N LEU A 96 -9.87 6.92 -7.93
CA LEU A 96 -10.07 7.13 -9.36
C LEU A 96 -10.48 5.85 -10.09
N GLN A 97 -9.78 4.75 -9.85
CA GLN A 97 -9.90 3.48 -10.61
C GLN A 97 -11.02 2.56 -10.11
N VAL A 98 -11.35 2.62 -8.82
CA VAL A 98 -12.32 1.69 -8.21
C VAL A 98 -13.61 2.42 -7.81
N VAL A 99 -13.52 3.60 -7.19
CA VAL A 99 -14.70 4.28 -6.63
C VAL A 99 -15.37 5.21 -7.64
N ARG A 100 -14.59 6.00 -8.40
CA ARG A 100 -15.09 6.98 -9.37
C ARG A 100 -15.08 6.46 -10.81
N ASN A 101 -14.81 5.17 -11.01
CA ASN A 101 -14.73 4.60 -12.35
C ASN A 101 -16.10 4.62 -13.03
N ARG A 102 -16.24 5.49 -14.05
CA ARG A 102 -17.41 5.61 -14.91
C ARG A 102 -17.17 5.00 -16.30
N ALA A 103 -16.11 4.22 -16.47
CA ALA A 103 -15.80 3.60 -17.76
C ALA A 103 -16.92 2.65 -18.20
N ILE A 104 -17.20 2.68 -19.50
CA ILE A 104 -18.20 1.80 -20.14
C ILE A 104 -17.79 0.34 -19.98
N TYR A 105 -16.49 0.06 -20.12
CA TYR A 105 -15.90 -1.26 -19.88
C TYR A 105 -15.25 -1.28 -18.50
N LYS A 106 -15.82 -2.08 -17.58
CA LYS A 106 -15.27 -2.24 -16.24
C LYS A 106 -14.03 -3.12 -16.29
N ILE A 107 -12.92 -2.56 -15.82
CA ILE A 107 -11.67 -3.28 -15.63
C ILE A 107 -11.84 -4.22 -14.42
N PRO A 108 -11.33 -5.47 -14.44
CA PRO A 108 -11.34 -6.34 -13.28
C PRO A 108 -10.66 -5.70 -12.07
N LEU A 109 -11.22 -5.90 -10.88
CA LEU A 109 -10.71 -5.30 -9.63
C LEU A 109 -9.21 -5.54 -9.44
N VAL A 110 -8.75 -6.76 -9.72
CA VAL A 110 -7.33 -7.15 -9.65
C VAL A 110 -6.45 -6.22 -10.49
N VAL A 111 -6.85 -5.94 -11.73
CA VAL A 111 -6.09 -5.05 -12.64
C VAL A 111 -6.12 -3.61 -12.14
N SER A 112 -7.26 -3.15 -11.62
CA SER A 112 -7.34 -1.82 -10.99
C SER A 112 -6.40 -1.70 -9.79
N LEU A 113 -6.29 -2.73 -8.94
CA LEU A 113 -5.38 -2.74 -7.79
C LEU A 113 -3.91 -2.74 -8.21
N VAL A 114 -3.56 -3.46 -9.28
CA VAL A 114 -2.21 -3.44 -9.86
C VAL A 114 -1.87 -2.04 -10.41
N ILE A 115 -2.80 -1.38 -11.10
CA ILE A 115 -2.61 0.00 -11.56
C ILE A 115 -2.42 0.96 -10.38
N CYS A 116 -3.18 0.77 -9.29
CA CYS A 116 -3.02 1.58 -8.08
C CYS A 116 -1.64 1.40 -7.46
N ASP A 117 -1.15 0.15 -7.36
CA ASP A 117 0.17 -0.14 -6.80
C ASP A 117 1.30 0.40 -7.68
N ALA A 118 1.21 0.18 -8.99
CA ALA A 118 2.17 0.72 -9.96
C ALA A 118 2.22 2.26 -9.92
N GLY A 119 1.05 2.92 -9.89
CA GLY A 119 0.95 4.37 -9.79
C GLY A 119 1.53 4.91 -8.48
N ALA A 120 1.21 4.27 -7.35
CA ALA A 120 1.73 4.69 -6.04
C ALA A 120 3.24 4.53 -5.94
N ASN A 121 3.79 3.42 -6.45
CA ASN A 121 5.25 3.20 -6.50
C ASN A 121 5.94 4.22 -7.44
N ALA A 122 5.31 4.59 -8.56
CA ALA A 122 5.83 5.61 -9.46
C ALA A 122 5.90 6.99 -8.79
N VAL A 123 4.88 7.36 -8.01
CA VAL A 123 4.88 8.60 -7.22
C VAL A 123 5.97 8.57 -6.15
N GLU A 124 6.09 7.47 -5.39
CA GLU A 124 7.13 7.33 -4.38
C GLU A 124 8.54 7.47 -5.00
N TYR A 125 8.78 6.84 -6.14
CA TYR A 125 10.04 6.98 -6.87
C TYR A 125 10.29 8.42 -7.31
N PHE A 126 9.30 9.06 -7.92
CA PHE A 126 9.45 10.43 -8.38
C PHE A 126 9.79 11.38 -7.23
N LEU A 127 9.15 11.21 -6.07
CA LEU A 127 9.48 11.96 -4.86
C LEU A 127 10.89 11.63 -4.35
N ARG A 128 11.30 10.36 -4.35
CA ARG A 128 12.69 9.97 -4.03
C ARG A 128 13.70 10.67 -4.94
N THR A 129 13.43 10.76 -6.24
CA THR A 129 14.32 11.43 -7.19
C THR A 129 14.32 12.95 -7.04
N LEU A 130 13.19 13.58 -6.72
CA LEU A 130 13.11 15.03 -6.52
C LEU A 130 13.75 15.49 -5.20
N PHE A 131 13.60 14.70 -4.13
CA PHE A 131 14.16 15.01 -2.82
C PHE A 131 15.58 14.45 -2.62
N ALA A 132 16.18 13.82 -3.64
CA ALA A 132 17.54 13.30 -3.61
C ALA A 132 18.60 14.42 -3.64
N SER A 133 18.84 15.05 -2.49
CA SER A 133 20.10 15.73 -2.20
C SER A 133 21.18 14.67 -1.95
N GLU A 134 22.01 14.34 -2.95
CA GLU A 134 23.23 13.47 -2.94
C GLU A 134 23.20 12.07 -2.27
N VAL A 135 22.48 11.85 -1.19
CA VAL A 135 22.41 10.63 -0.36
C VAL A 135 21.59 9.51 -1.03
N TRP A 136 20.69 9.83 -1.97
CA TRP A 136 19.69 8.88 -2.50
C TRP A 136 19.95 8.44 -3.96
N GLN A 137 21.09 8.81 -4.55
CA GLN A 137 21.43 8.50 -5.95
C GLN A 137 21.58 7.00 -6.27
N ASN A 138 21.68 6.12 -5.27
CA ASN A 138 21.89 4.68 -5.46
C ASN A 138 20.59 3.87 -5.61
N THR A 139 19.41 4.51 -5.64
CA THR A 139 18.15 3.79 -5.83
C THR A 139 17.94 3.48 -7.30
N SER A 140 18.29 2.26 -7.72
CA SER A 140 18.15 1.85 -9.12
C SER A 140 16.67 1.69 -9.51
N LEU A 141 16.31 2.23 -10.67
CA LEU A 141 14.98 2.04 -11.28
C LEU A 141 14.60 0.56 -11.38
N THR A 142 15.59 -0.33 -11.54
CA THR A 142 15.42 -1.78 -11.54
C THR A 142 14.95 -2.35 -10.19
N ALA A 143 15.46 -1.86 -9.06
CA ALA A 143 14.99 -2.30 -7.73
C ALA A 143 13.50 -1.97 -7.52
N ILE A 144 13.03 -0.87 -8.09
CA ILE A 144 11.65 -0.39 -7.96
C ILE A 144 10.72 -1.18 -8.86
N LEU A 145 11.12 -1.41 -10.11
CA LEU A 145 10.37 -2.28 -11.01
C LEU A 145 10.25 -3.69 -10.44
N LEU A 146 11.31 -4.22 -9.83
CA LEU A 146 11.29 -5.49 -9.13
C LEU A 146 10.35 -5.46 -7.91
N ALA A 147 10.42 -4.41 -7.09
CA ALA A 147 9.54 -4.24 -5.92
C ALA A 147 8.06 -4.16 -6.31
N ALA A 148 7.75 -3.35 -7.33
CA ALA A 148 6.39 -3.18 -7.85
C ALA A 148 5.87 -4.47 -8.49
N PHE A 149 6.72 -5.20 -9.21
CA PHE A 149 6.38 -6.49 -9.79
C PHE A 149 6.06 -7.53 -8.70
N VAL A 150 6.95 -7.71 -7.72
CA VAL A 150 6.74 -8.67 -6.62
C VAL A 150 5.49 -8.31 -5.82
N ARG A 151 5.27 -7.02 -5.53
CA ARG A 151 4.09 -6.57 -4.78
C ARG A 151 2.79 -6.77 -5.58
N SER A 152 2.80 -6.53 -6.88
CA SER A 152 1.68 -6.81 -7.77
C SER A 152 1.34 -8.31 -7.78
N VAL A 153 2.35 -9.18 -7.86
CA VAL A 153 2.16 -10.65 -7.78
C VAL A 153 1.57 -11.06 -6.42
N VAL A 154 2.09 -10.51 -5.32
CA VAL A 154 1.57 -10.81 -3.96
C VAL A 154 0.11 -10.34 -3.81
N ILE A 155 -0.24 -9.14 -4.30
CA ILE A 155 -1.62 -8.64 -4.28
C ILE A 155 -2.53 -9.56 -5.08
N VAL A 156 -2.13 -9.96 -6.29
CA VAL A 156 -2.90 -10.88 -7.14
C VAL A 156 -3.09 -12.23 -6.43
N LEU A 157 -2.05 -12.82 -5.87
CA LEU A 157 -2.12 -14.10 -5.16
C LEU A 157 -3.03 -14.01 -3.92
N PHE A 158 -2.94 -12.92 -3.16
CA PHE A 158 -3.74 -12.74 -1.96
C PHE A 158 -5.22 -12.50 -2.29
N VAL A 159 -5.51 -11.70 -3.32
CA VAL A 159 -6.88 -11.48 -3.80
C VAL A 159 -7.45 -12.77 -4.39
N TRP A 160 -6.69 -13.50 -5.20
CA TRP A 160 -7.12 -14.79 -5.76
C TRP A 160 -7.38 -15.81 -4.65
N ALA A 161 -6.50 -15.92 -3.65
CA ALA A 161 -6.72 -16.77 -2.49
C ALA A 161 -7.98 -16.34 -1.71
N PHE A 162 -8.18 -15.04 -1.50
CA PHE A 162 -9.35 -14.51 -0.81
C PHE A 162 -10.65 -14.79 -1.59
N GLU A 163 -10.70 -14.56 -2.90
CA GLU A 163 -11.86 -14.90 -3.73
C GLU A 163 -12.14 -16.41 -3.72
N THR A 164 -11.10 -17.24 -3.81
CA THR A 164 -11.25 -18.70 -3.82
C THR A 164 -11.77 -19.23 -2.49
N TRP A 165 -11.36 -18.64 -1.37
CA TRP A 165 -11.76 -19.08 -0.03
C TRP A 165 -13.07 -18.46 0.47
N VAL A 166 -13.36 -17.21 0.10
CA VAL A 166 -14.52 -16.44 0.61
C VAL A 166 -15.70 -16.50 -0.35
N LEU A 167 -15.50 -16.35 -1.67
CA LEU A 167 -16.62 -16.37 -2.62
C LEU A 167 -17.11 -17.79 -2.93
N ARG A 168 -16.23 -18.79 -2.95
CA ARG A 168 -16.67 -20.19 -3.16
C ARG A 168 -17.41 -20.81 -1.97
N LYS A 169 -17.32 -20.22 -0.78
CA LYS A 169 -18.05 -20.67 0.43
C LYS A 169 -19.41 -20.02 0.61
N THR A 170 -19.78 -19.05 -0.22
CA THR A 170 -21.14 -18.50 -0.23
C THR A 170 -21.82 -18.99 -1.52
N PRO A 171 -22.48 -20.16 -1.50
CA PRO A 171 -23.33 -20.53 -2.63
C PRO A 171 -24.42 -19.46 -2.73
N ASP A 172 -24.57 -18.95 -3.95
CA ASP A 172 -25.62 -18.05 -4.41
C ASP A 172 -26.98 -18.44 -3.81
N GLN A 173 -27.48 -17.66 -2.83
CA GLN A 173 -28.86 -17.69 -2.38
C GLN A 173 -29.67 -16.52 -2.96
N SER A 174 -29.41 -16.13 -4.21
CA SER A 174 -30.18 -15.07 -4.87
C SER A 174 -30.53 -15.35 -6.34
N ARG A 175 -30.70 -16.63 -6.70
CA ARG A 175 -31.45 -17.04 -7.89
C ARG A 175 -32.66 -17.88 -7.47
N GLY A 176 -33.70 -17.18 -7.05
CA GLY A 176 -35.07 -17.66 -6.87
C GLY A 176 -36.02 -16.57 -7.33
#